data_AF-A0A2H9RP01-F1
#
_entry.id   AF-A0A2H9RP01-F1
#
_cell.length_a   1.000
_cell.length_b   1.000
_cell.length_c   1.000
_cell.angle_alpha   90.00
_cell.angle_beta   90.00
_cell.angle_gamma   90.00
#
_symmetry.space_group_name_H-M   'P 1'
#
loop_
_entity.id
_entity.type
_entity.pdbx_description
1 polymer ?
#
loop_
_entity_poly.entity_id
_entity_poly.type
_entity_poly.pdbx_seq_one_letter_code
_entity_poly.pdbx_strand_id
1 'polypeptide(L)'
;SKLHHEKTQRIAYANYLSGKVDGIIERYLDGDDAMGSFGNKLKIAQNSLFTFVIYPGVPSTNNNTECSIRKCVMQRNVRGQAKSNAGMRMLSVFLTCFETWRIRGQNILSEMAKYI
;
A
#
# COMPACT_ATOMS: atom_id res chain seq x y z
N SER A 1 16.94 10.14 -24.83
CA SER A 1 17.31 8.72 -24.61
C SER A 1 16.06 7.84 -24.69
N LYS A 2 16.15 6.63 -25.27
CA LYS A 2 15.03 5.68 -25.45
C LYS A 2 14.22 5.42 -24.17
N LEU A 3 14.88 5.42 -23.01
CA LEU A 3 14.26 5.21 -21.69
C LEU A 3 13.22 6.28 -21.33
N HIS A 4 13.48 7.54 -21.69
CA HIS A 4 12.55 8.63 -21.41
C HIS A 4 11.29 8.52 -22.27
N HIS A 5 11.44 8.13 -23.54
CA HIS A 5 10.34 7.93 -24.46
C HIS A 5 9.42 6.78 -24.02
N GLU A 6 10.00 5.66 -23.56
CA GLU A 6 9.24 4.53 -23.01
C GLU A 6 8.45 4.91 -21.76
N LYS A 7 9.07 5.67 -20.84
CA LYS A 7 8.38 6.16 -19.64
C LYS A 7 7.19 7.06 -20.00
N THR A 8 7.34 7.96 -20.98
CA THR A 8 6.24 8.81 -21.46
C THR A 8 5.09 7.99 -22.03
N GLN A 9 5.36 6.94 -22.79
CA GLN A 9 4.32 6.03 -23.31
C GLN A 9 3.58 5.31 -22.17
N ARG A 10 4.31 4.81 -21.16
CA ARG A 10 3.71 4.15 -19.98
C ARG A 10 2.83 5.10 -19.16
N ILE A 11 3.24 6.36 -19.01
CA ILE A 11 2.42 7.39 -18.35
C ILE A 11 1.15 7.66 -19.14
N ALA A 12 1.26 7.81 -20.47
CA ALA A 12 0.09 8.00 -21.32
C ALA A 12 -0.89 6.81 -21.21
N TYR A 13 -0.37 5.59 -21.17
CA TYR A 13 -1.19 4.39 -20.99
C TYR A 13 -1.84 4.32 -19.60
N ALA A 14 -1.11 4.66 -18.53
CA ALA A 14 -1.67 4.75 -17.18
C ALA A 14 -2.81 5.78 -17.10
N ASN A 15 -2.65 6.95 -17.72
CA ASN A 15 -3.70 7.97 -17.78
C ASN A 15 -4.94 7.50 -18.56
N TYR A 16 -4.73 6.78 -19.67
CA TYR A 16 -5.83 6.15 -20.42
C TYR A 16 -6.62 5.17 -19.55
N LEU A 17 -5.93 4.34 -18.76
CA LEU A 17 -6.58 3.41 -17.82
C LEU A 17 -7.32 4.16 -16.69
N SER A 18 -6.74 5.22 -16.14
CA SER A 18 -7.41 6.07 -15.13
C SER A 18 -8.72 6.65 -15.68
N GLY A 19 -8.73 7.11 -16.93
CA GLY A 19 -9.95 7.59 -17.60
C GLY A 19 -11.02 6.52 -17.81
N LYS A 20 -10.63 5.24 -17.97
CA LYS A 20 -11.59 4.13 -17.98
C LYS A 20 -12.18 3.87 -16.59
N VAL A 21 -11.39 4.09 -15.54
CA VAL A 21 -11.85 3.96 -14.16
C VAL A 21 -12.80 5.10 -13.76
N ASP A 22 -12.66 6.30 -14.32
CA ASP A 22 -13.61 7.41 -14.08
C ASP A 22 -15.06 7.01 -14.36
N GLY A 23 -15.32 6.42 -15.54
CA GLY A 23 -16.67 5.96 -15.89
C GLY A 23 -17.19 4.83 -15.00
N ILE A 24 -16.30 4.07 -14.36
CA ILE A 24 -16.69 3.08 -13.34
C ILE A 24 -17.02 3.81 -12.04
N ILE A 25 -16.18 4.73 -11.59
CA ILE A 25 -16.39 5.50 -10.35
C ILE A 25 -17.75 6.20 -10.39
N GLU A 26 -18.07 6.90 -11.48
CA GLU A 26 -19.35 7.60 -11.65
C GLU A 26 -20.53 6.65 -11.47
N ARG A 27 -20.50 5.49 -12.15
CA ARG A 27 -21.56 4.49 -12.05
C ARG A 27 -21.77 3.94 -10.64
N TYR A 28 -20.70 3.78 -9.87
CA TYR A 28 -20.78 3.28 -8.51
C TYR A 28 -21.20 4.37 -7.51
N LEU A 29 -20.85 5.63 -7.76
CA LEU A 29 -21.29 6.77 -6.94
C LEU A 29 -22.81 7.01 -7.05
N ASP A 30 -23.40 6.71 -8.20
CA ASP A 30 -24.86 6.80 -8.42
C ASP A 30 -25.66 5.61 -7.83
N GLY A 31 -24.97 4.60 -7.29
CA GLY A 31 -25.59 3.40 -6.71
C GLY A 31 -26.09 3.59 -5.28
N ASP A 32 -26.50 2.47 -4.66
CA ASP A 32 -26.85 2.43 -3.24
C ASP A 32 -25.66 2.74 -2.31
N ASP A 33 -25.91 2.82 -1.00
CA ASP A 33 -24.88 3.15 0.00
C ASP A 33 -23.61 2.27 -0.08
N ALA A 34 -23.75 0.99 -0.41
CA ALA A 34 -22.62 0.08 -0.52
C ALA A 34 -21.83 0.34 -1.81
N MET A 35 -22.53 0.57 -2.93
CA MET A 35 -21.91 0.95 -4.20
C MET A 35 -21.23 2.31 -4.10
N GLY A 36 -21.89 3.32 -3.52
CA GLY A 36 -21.34 4.66 -3.33
C GLY A 36 -20.10 4.64 -2.44
N SER A 37 -20.10 3.82 -1.39
CA SER A 37 -18.92 3.61 -0.54
C SER A 37 -17.75 2.99 -1.30
N PHE A 38 -18.01 2.07 -2.23
CA PHE A 38 -16.99 1.49 -3.08
C PHE A 38 -16.49 2.49 -4.14
N GLY A 39 -17.38 3.25 -4.78
CA GLY A 39 -17.04 4.32 -5.72
C GLY A 39 -16.11 5.35 -5.09
N ASN A 40 -16.38 5.76 -3.84
CA ASN A 40 -15.50 6.65 -3.08
C ASN A 40 -14.12 6.05 -2.82
N LYS A 41 -14.03 4.76 -2.49
CA LYS A 41 -12.73 4.08 -2.32
C LYS A 41 -11.95 4.02 -3.63
N LEU A 42 -12.62 3.72 -4.74
CA LEU A 42 -12.00 3.74 -6.06
C LEU A 42 -11.50 5.13 -6.44
N LYS A 43 -12.28 6.18 -6.18
CA LYS A 43 -11.89 7.58 -6.42
C LYS A 43 -10.64 7.96 -5.65
N ILE A 44 -10.53 7.57 -4.39
CA ILE A 44 -9.33 7.80 -3.57
C ILE A 44 -8.11 7.05 -4.15
N ALA A 45 -8.30 5.81 -4.60
CA ALA A 45 -7.22 4.96 -5.10
C ALA A 45 -6.79 5.28 -6.55
N GLN A 46 -7.64 5.94 -7.34
CA GLN A 46 -7.45 6.14 -8.77
C GLN A 46 -6.08 6.72 -9.15
N ASN A 47 -5.62 7.73 -8.41
CA ASN A 47 -4.35 8.42 -8.67
C ASN A 47 -3.13 7.50 -8.55
N SER A 48 -3.22 6.41 -7.79
CA SER A 48 -2.10 5.49 -7.54
C SER A 48 -2.33 4.08 -8.11
N LEU A 49 -3.55 3.79 -8.59
CA LEU A 49 -3.97 2.45 -9.01
C LEU A 49 -3.06 1.84 -10.09
N PHE A 50 -2.58 2.65 -11.02
CA PHE A 50 -1.75 2.21 -12.16
C PHE A 50 -0.26 2.53 -12.00
N THR A 51 0.22 2.74 -10.76
CA THR A 51 1.65 3.00 -10.49
C THR A 51 2.57 1.91 -11.07
N PHE A 52 2.12 0.64 -11.05
CA PHE A 52 2.86 -0.50 -11.61
C PHE A 52 3.04 -0.46 -13.14
N VAL A 53 2.17 0.27 -13.85
CA VAL A 53 2.30 0.48 -15.30
C VAL A 53 3.45 1.42 -15.60
N ILE A 54 3.54 2.51 -14.82
CA ILE A 54 4.58 3.53 -14.93
C ILE A 54 5.93 2.98 -14.47
N TYR A 55 5.94 2.21 -13.39
CA TYR A 55 7.14 1.68 -12.75
C TYR A 55 7.13 0.15 -12.77
N PRO A 56 7.79 -0.52 -13.73
CA PRO A 56 7.76 -1.98 -13.83
C PRO A 56 8.36 -2.73 -12.64
N GLY A 57 9.13 -2.06 -11.77
CA GLY A 57 9.61 -2.63 -10.51
C GLY A 57 8.59 -2.64 -9.37
N VAL A 58 7.42 -2.00 -9.56
CA VAL A 58 6.32 -2.01 -8.60
C VAL A 58 5.39 -3.17 -8.93
N PRO A 59 5.13 -4.11 -8.00
CA PRO A 59 4.21 -5.21 -8.22
C PRO A 59 2.78 -4.71 -8.50
N SER A 60 2.05 -5.41 -9.38
CA SER A 60 0.63 -5.15 -9.64
C SER A 60 -0.32 -5.71 -8.56
N THR A 61 0.22 -6.45 -7.59
CA THR A 61 -0.53 -7.10 -6.52
C THR A 61 -0.18 -6.52 -5.15
N ASN A 62 -1.15 -6.49 -4.24
CA ASN A 62 -0.94 -6.05 -2.85
C ASN A 62 -0.27 -7.12 -1.96
N ASN A 63 0.19 -8.24 -2.52
CA ASN A 63 0.71 -9.40 -1.78
C ASN A 63 1.79 -9.05 -0.76
N ASN A 64 2.71 -8.14 -1.12
CA ASN A 64 3.78 -7.70 -0.24
C ASN A 64 3.22 -6.98 0.99
N THR A 65 2.34 -6.01 0.77
CA THR A 65 1.68 -5.25 1.85
C THR A 65 0.86 -6.16 2.74
N GLU A 66 0.04 -7.06 2.16
CA GLU A 66 -0.76 -8.00 2.95
C GLU A 66 0.11 -8.95 3.76
N CYS A 67 1.21 -9.43 3.19
CA CYS A 67 2.18 -10.27 3.90
C CYS A 67 2.77 -9.53 5.11
N SER A 68 3.16 -8.26 4.94
CA SER A 68 3.67 -7.42 6.03
C SER A 68 2.58 -7.15 7.10
N ILE A 69 1.33 -6.89 6.69
CA ILE A 69 0.20 -6.69 7.63
C ILE A 69 -0.14 -7.98 8.38
N ARG A 70 -0.11 -9.15 7.73
CA ARG A 70 -0.38 -10.45 8.38
C ARG A 70 0.56 -10.70 9.56
N LYS A 71 1.84 -10.29 9.46
CA LYS A 71 2.78 -10.34 10.58
C LYS A 71 2.27 -9.52 11.78
N CYS A 72 1.74 -8.32 11.53
CA CYS A 72 1.15 -7.46 12.56
C CYS A 72 -0.07 -8.11 13.22
N VAL A 73 -1.01 -8.61 12.41
CA VAL A 73 -2.25 -9.24 12.91
C VAL A 73 -1.93 -10.46 13.77
N MET A 74 -0.98 -11.30 13.34
CA MET A 74 -0.51 -12.44 14.13
C MET A 74 0.08 -12.01 15.47
N GLN A 75 0.94 -10.99 15.48
CA GLN A 75 1.52 -10.46 16.73
C GLN A 75 0.45 -9.89 17.66
N ARG A 76 -0.58 -9.23 17.12
CA ARG A 76 -1.72 -8.70 17.90
C ARG A 76 -2.53 -9.83 18.55
N ASN A 77 -2.76 -10.92 17.83
CA ASN A 77 -3.52 -12.06 18.37
C ASN A 77 -2.78 -12.75 19.52
N VAL A 78 -1.45 -12.84 19.45
CA VAL A 78 -0.62 -13.48 20.49
C VAL A 78 -0.39 -12.55 21.68
N ARG A 79 -0.22 -11.24 21.45
CA ARG A 79 0.15 -10.26 22.50
C ARG A 79 -1.09 -9.59 23.07
N GLY A 80 -1.53 -9.99 24.26
CA GLY A 80 -2.66 -9.37 24.96
C GLY A 80 -2.54 -7.85 25.16
N GLN A 81 -1.31 -7.31 25.30
CA GLN A 81 -1.08 -5.86 25.42
C GLN A 81 -1.30 -5.07 24.13
N ALA A 82 -1.34 -5.72 22.96
CA ALA A 82 -1.69 -5.10 21.69
C ALA A 82 -3.22 -4.89 21.52
N LYS A 83 -4.00 -5.07 22.60
CA LYS A 83 -5.43 -4.76 22.64
C LYS A 83 -5.73 -3.32 23.07
N SER A 84 -4.76 -2.62 23.69
CA SER A 84 -4.90 -1.19 24.03
C SER A 84 -4.42 -0.28 22.89
N ASN A 85 -4.96 0.94 22.79
CA ASN A 85 -4.54 1.91 21.78
C ASN A 85 -3.05 2.26 21.90
N ALA A 86 -2.54 2.39 23.13
CA ALA A 86 -1.13 2.64 23.39
C ALA A 86 -0.25 1.46 22.93
N GLY A 87 -0.65 0.22 23.24
CA GLY A 87 0.09 -0.98 22.82
C GLY A 87 0.07 -1.18 21.31
N MET A 88 -1.06 -0.91 20.65
CA MET A 88 -1.18 -0.90 19.18
C MET A 88 -0.25 0.11 18.53
N ARG A 89 -0.19 1.33 19.07
CA ARG A 89 0.70 2.39 18.56
C ARG A 89 2.18 2.01 18.71
N MET A 90 2.55 1.42 19.85
CA MET A 90 3.91 0.94 20.06
C MET A 90 4.26 -0.20 19.08
N LEU A 91 3.35 -1.17 18.92
CA LEU A 91 3.54 -2.28 17.99
C LEU A 91 3.67 -1.80 16.53
N SER A 92 2.87 -0.82 16.10
CA SER A 92 2.93 -0.28 14.74
C SER A 92 4.26 0.43 14.45
N VAL A 93 4.79 1.18 15.42
CA VAL A 93 6.11 1.81 15.31
C VAL A 93 7.21 0.75 15.18
N PHE A 94 7.24 -0.25 16.07
CA PHE A 94 8.25 -1.31 16.01
C PHE A 94 8.19 -2.08 14.68
N LEU A 95 7.00 -2.46 14.22
CA LEU A 95 6.85 -3.19 12.96
C LEU A 95 7.28 -2.36 11.76
N THR A 96 7.02 -1.05 11.77
CA THR A 96 7.49 -0.14 10.70
C THR A 96 9.01 -0.11 10.66
N CYS A 97 9.68 0.02 11.81
CA CYS A 97 11.14 -0.01 11.89
C CYS A 97 11.70 -1.36 11.42
N PHE A 98 11.16 -2.47 11.94
CA PHE A 98 11.65 -3.81 11.61
C PHE A 98 11.49 -4.15 10.14
N GLU A 99 10.35 -3.82 9.54
CA GLU A 99 10.12 -4.08 8.13
C GLU A 99 11.01 -3.17 7.26
N THR A 100 11.23 -1.92 7.66
CA THR A 100 12.17 -1.01 6.98
C THR A 100 13.59 -1.57 6.98
N TRP A 101 14.10 -2.00 8.14
CA TRP A 101 15.44 -2.58 8.26
C TRP A 101 15.55 -3.90 7.48
N ARG A 102 14.51 -4.75 7.52
CA ARG A 102 14.45 -5.98 6.74
C ARG A 102 14.52 -5.71 5.22
N ILE A 103 13.74 -4.74 4.72
CA ILE A 103 13.77 -4.33 3.31
C ILE A 103 15.14 -3.81 2.90
N ARG A 104 15.83 -3.11 3.81
CA ARG A 104 17.20 -2.62 3.61
C ARG A 104 18.30 -3.69 3.78
N GLY A 105 17.94 -4.93 4.12
CA GLY A 105 18.90 -6.00 4.40
C GLY A 105 19.71 -5.80 5.68
N GLN A 106 19.23 -4.97 6.61
CA GLN A 106 19.92 -4.65 7.86
C GLN A 106 19.56 -5.66 8.96
N ASN A 107 20.52 -5.93 9.85
CA ASN A 107 20.29 -6.78 11.01
C ASN A 107 19.43 -6.04 12.05
N ILE A 108 18.23 -6.54 12.30
CA ILE A 108 17.25 -5.89 13.19
C ILE A 108 17.80 -5.68 14.61
N LEU A 109 18.51 -6.67 15.17
CA LEU A 109 19.05 -6.58 16.53
C LEU A 109 20.14 -5.51 16.62
N SER A 110 21.01 -5.45 15.62
CA SER A 110 22.05 -4.43 15.52
C SER A 110 21.47 -3.02 15.38
N GLU A 111 20.41 -2.85 14.58
CA GLU A 111 19.76 -1.55 14.42
C GLU A 111 18.99 -1.11 15.69
N MET A 112 18.30 -2.02 16.37
CA MET A 112 17.63 -1.71 17.65
C MET A 112 18.63 -1.26 18.72
N ALA A 113 19.78 -1.94 18.82
CA ALA A 113 20.80 -1.64 19.82
C ALA A 113 21.40 -0.23 19.70
N LYS A 114 21.20 0.47 18.57
CA LYS A 114 21.64 1.87 18.41
C LYS A 114 20.77 2.88 19.16
N TYR A 115 19.57 2.47 19.60
CA TYR A 115 18.55 3.34 20.19
C TYR A 115 18.18 2.94 21.63
N ILE A 116 18.91 1.99 22.20
CA ILE A 116 18.81 1.54 23.60
C ILE A 116 20.08 2.01 24.30
#